data_AF-R0BPP4-F1
#
_entry.id   AF-R0BPP4-F1
#
_cell.length_a   1.000
_cell.length_b   1.000
_cell.length_c   1.000
_cell.angle_alpha   90.00
_cell.angle_beta   90.00
_cell.angle_gamma   90.00
#
_symmetry.space_group_name_H-M   'P 1'
#
loop_
_entity.id
_entity.type
_entity.pdbx_description
1 polymer ?
#
loop_
_entity_poly.entity_id
_entity_poly.type
_entity_poly.pdbx_seq_one_letter_code
_entity_poly.pdbx_strand_id
1 'polypeptide(L)' 'MYKKFALLLEETNKTIYRVSTDTGIATATLYDWRDGRSKPKVDKLAVLAKYFGVSIEYFLEE' A
#
# COMPACT_ATOMS: atom_id res chain seq x y z
N MET A 1 5.17 0.59 7.94
CA MET A 1 4.58 0.48 6.58
C MET A 1 3.22 -0.26 6.54
N TYR A 2 3.12 -1.60 6.57
CA TYR A 2 1.84 -2.28 6.24
C TYR A 2 0.65 -1.84 7.12
N LYS A 3 0.87 -1.58 8.41
CA LYS A 3 -0.17 -1.01 9.30
C LYS A 3 -0.77 0.29 8.75
N LYS A 4 0.06 1.19 8.23
CA LYS A 4 -0.36 2.45 7.60
C LYS A 4 -1.16 2.20 6.30
N PHE A 5 -0.74 1.22 5.51
CA PHE A 5 -1.53 0.78 4.36
C PHE A 5 -2.90 0.22 4.78
N ALA A 6 -2.96 -0.59 5.85
CA ALA A 6 -4.21 -1.14 6.38
C ALA A 6 -5.17 -0.04 6.89
N LEU A 7 -4.65 0.98 7.58
CA LEU A 7 -5.44 2.15 7.99
C LEU A 7 -6.07 2.87 6.79
N LEU A 8 -5.29 3.11 5.73
CA LEU A 8 -5.81 3.72 4.51
C LEU A 8 -6.88 2.86 3.82
N LEU A 9 -6.78 1.53 3.88
CA LEU A 9 -7.82 0.63 3.38
C LEU A 9 -9.12 0.79 4.16
N GLU A 10 -9.04 0.85 5.49
CA GLU A 10 -10.19 1.04 6.38
C GLU A 10 -10.84 2.42 6.17
N GLU A 11 -10.06 3.49 6.20
CA GLU A 11 -10.53 4.88 6.03
C GLU A 11 -11.20 5.12 4.67
N THR A 12 -10.69 4.48 3.61
CA THR A 12 -11.23 4.62 2.25
C THR A 12 -12.24 3.54 1.86
N ASN A 13 -12.55 2.61 2.78
CA ASN A 13 -13.38 1.42 2.56
C ASN A 13 -12.97 0.64 1.30
N LYS A 14 -11.66 0.42 1.14
CA LYS A 14 -11.08 -0.29 -0.01
C LYS A 14 -10.53 -1.64 0.40
N THR A 15 -10.58 -2.58 -0.55
CA THR A 15 -9.95 -3.88 -0.41
C THR A 15 -8.58 -3.88 -1.07
N ILE A 16 -7.70 -4.79 -0.64
CA ILE A 16 -6.41 -5.05 -1.31
C ILE A 16 -6.63 -5.35 -2.80
N TYR A 17 -7.68 -6.10 -3.14
CA TYR A 17 -8.05 -6.39 -4.52
C TYR A 17 -8.36 -5.12 -5.33
N ARG A 18 -9.11 -4.18 -4.75
CA ARG A 18 -9.43 -2.91 -5.40
C ARG A 18 -8.16 -2.09 -5.64
N VAL A 19 -7.30 -1.97 -4.63
CA VAL A 19 -6.01 -1.27 -4.76
C VAL A 19 -5.14 -1.91 -5.83
N SER A 20 -5.05 -3.24 -5.84
CA SER A 20 -4.28 -3.98 -6.86
C SER A 20 -4.77 -3.66 -8.27
N THR A 21 -6.08 -3.69 -8.48
CA THR A 21 -6.71 -3.40 -9.78
C THR A 21 -6.46 -1.96 -10.21
N ASP A 22 -6.60 -0.99 -9.31
CA ASP A 22 -6.47 0.42 -9.64
C ASP A 22 -5.01 0.88 -9.83
N THR A 23 -4.07 0.25 -9.11
CA THR A 23 -2.65 0.67 -9.11
C THR A 23 -1.76 -0.18 -10.01
N GLY A 24 -2.23 -1.35 -10.43
CA GLY A 24 -1.43 -2.35 -11.15
C GLY A 24 -0.41 -3.09 -10.27
N ILE A 25 -0.37 -2.82 -8.95
CA ILE A 25 0.47 -3.59 -8.03
C ILE A 25 -0.17 -4.95 -7.85
N ALA A 26 0.56 -6.03 -8.12
CA ALA A 26 0.05 -7.39 -7.98
C ALA A 26 -0.51 -7.65 -6.56
N THR A 27 -1.69 -8.27 -6.47
CA THR A 27 -2.33 -8.60 -5.19
C THR A 27 -1.40 -9.40 -4.28
N ALA A 28 -0.64 -10.34 -4.86
CA ALA A 28 0.36 -11.13 -4.15
C ALA A 28 1.42 -10.25 -3.46
N THR A 29 1.89 -9.18 -4.13
CA THR A 29 2.85 -8.23 -3.52
C THR A 29 2.24 -7.55 -2.29
N LEU A 30 0.97 -7.13 -2.36
CA LEU A 30 0.31 -6.46 -1.23
C LEU A 30 0.10 -7.42 -0.04
N TYR A 31 -0.22 -8.69 -0.32
CA TYR A 31 -0.30 -9.74 0.71
C TYR A 31 1.08 -10.08 1.30
N ASP A 32 2.13 -10.13 0.48
CA ASP A 32 3.49 -10.35 0.99
C ASP A 32 3.93 -9.24 1.96
N TRP A 33 3.46 -8.00 1.76
CA TRP A 33 3.71 -6.90 2.71
C TRP A 33 2.92 -7.05 4.01
N ARG A 34 1.70 -7.61 3.96
CA ARG A 34 0.92 -7.96 5.16
C ARG A 34 1.66 -8.97 6.00
N ASP A 35 2.14 -10.02 5.34
CA ASP A 35 2.73 -11.18 5.97
C ASP A 35 4.23 -10.98 6.27
N GLY A 36 4.79 -9.80 5.96
CA GLY A 36 6.19 -9.46 6.21
C GLY A 36 7.21 -10.21 5.33
N ARG A 37 6.75 -10.85 4.24
CA ARG A 37 7.57 -11.69 3.35
C ARG A 37 8.45 -10.89 2.40
N SER A 38 8.09 -9.65 2.10
CA SER A 38 8.87 -8.79 1.22
C SER A 38 8.95 -7.35 1.71
N LYS A 39 10.05 -6.69 1.39
CA LYS A 39 10.24 -5.26 1.66
C LYS A 39 9.66 -4.44 0.50
N PRO A 40 8.76 -3.48 0.75
CA PRO A 40 8.23 -2.58 -0.27
C PRO A 40 9.36 -1.76 -0.88
N LYS A 41 9.37 -1.67 -2.22
CA LYS A 41 10.26 -0.78 -2.94
C LYS A 41 9.65 0.62 -3.04
N VAL A 42 10.50 1.64 -3.09
CA VAL A 42 10.11 3.06 -3.04
C VAL A 42 9.18 3.43 -4.21
N ASP A 43 9.40 2.88 -5.40
CA ASP A 43 8.55 3.05 -6.58
C ASP A 43 7.09 2.66 -6.30
N LYS A 44 6.86 1.50 -5.66
CA LYS A 44 5.51 1.04 -5.34
C LYS A 44 4.88 1.84 -4.19
N LEU A 45 5.69 2.31 -3.24
CA LEU A 45 5.22 3.22 -2.18
C LEU A 45 4.75 4.55 -2.77
N ALA A 46 5.47 5.09 -3.76
CA ALA A 46 5.07 6.31 -4.46
C ALA A 46 3.71 6.14 -5.18
N VAL A 47 3.48 4.98 -5.80
CA VAL A 47 2.20 4.65 -6.44
C VAL A 47 1.06 4.60 -5.41
N LEU A 48 1.27 3.93 -4.26
CA LEU A 48 0.27 3.92 -3.19
C LEU A 48 0.01 5.32 -2.62
N ALA A 49 1.06 6.11 -2.38
CA ALA A 49 0.96 7.47 -1.86
C ALA A 49 0.10 8.33 -2.79
N LYS A 50 0.39 8.29 -4.10
CA LYS A 50 -0.42 8.97 -5.12
C LYS A 50 -1.87 8.47 -5.15
N TYR A 51 -2.08 7.16 -5.04
CA TYR A 51 -3.41 6.56 -5.07
C TYR A 51 -4.30 6.99 -3.89
N PHE A 52 -3.72 7.04 -2.68
CA PHE A 52 -4.43 7.45 -1.47
C PHE A 52 -4.40 8.96 -1.21
N GLY A 53 -3.68 9.74 -2.03
CA GLY A 53 -3.57 11.19 -1.86
C GLY A 53 -2.75 11.60 -0.63
N VAL A 54 -1.82 10.74 -0.18
CA VAL A 54 -0.89 11.01 0.93
C VAL A 54 0.52 11.24 0.41
N SER A 55 1.41 11.84 1.21
CA SER A 55 2.82 11.94 0.83
C SER A 55 3.53 10.59 0.96
N ILE A 56 4.66 10.41 0.26
CA ILE A 56 5.40 9.14 0.33
C ILE A 56 6.04 8.94 1.71
N GLU A 57 6.39 10.03 2.39
CA GLU A 57 6.92 10.06 3.76
C GLU A 57 5.97 9.36 4.74
N TYR A 58 4.66 9.44 4.51
CA TYR A 58 3.65 8.71 5.30
C TYR A 58 4.02 7.22 5.44
N PHE A 59 4.50 6.58 4.38
CA PHE A 59 4.88 5.16 4.41
C PHE A 59 6.30 4.90 4.94
N LEU A 60 7.18 5.91 4.91
CA LEU A 60 8.59 5.81 5.28
C LEU A 60 8.86 6.14 6.75
N GLU A 61 8.01 7.00 7.35
CA GLU A 61 8.00 7.26 8.78
C GLU A 61 7.61 5.99 9.57
N GLU A 62 8.03 5.88 10.83
CA GLU A 62 7.68 4.77 11.74
C GLU A 62 6.16 4.62 11.94
#